data_AF-A0A975KQ93-F1
#
_entry.id   AF-A0A975KQ93-F1
#
_cell.length_a   1.000
_cell.length_b   1.000
_cell.length_c   1.000
_cell.angle_alpha   90.00
_cell.angle_beta   90.00
_cell.angle_gamma   90.00
#
_symmetry.space_group_name_H-M   'P 1'
#
loop_
_entity.id
_entity.type
_entity.pdbx_description
1 polymer ?
#
loop_
_entity_poly.entity_id
_entity_poly.type
_entity_poly.pdbx_seq_one_letter_code
_entity_poly.pdbx_strand_id
1 'polypeptide(L)'
;MDKTIPIKNQMNGVFVHVSNLKISVKWYSDLLDLDIDLEEVDSPVHNIPLTGTTSLTLDDHTFDPNFKHNTSPSPIFNLFAPKIEEAYQYIQDKGIPIVREIESVGETAWFNIKDPDGNVVMICNC
;
A
#
# COMPACT_ATOMS: atom_id res chain seq x y z
N MET A 1 9.93 -36.35 -16.80
CA MET A 1 10.76 -35.16 -16.53
C MET A 1 9.83 -34.13 -15.95
N ASP A 2 9.94 -33.82 -14.66
CA ASP A 2 9.13 -32.75 -14.07
C ASP A 2 9.56 -31.43 -14.70
N LYS A 3 8.58 -30.71 -15.26
CA LYS A 3 8.78 -29.41 -15.86
C LYS A 3 9.02 -28.41 -14.73
N THR A 4 10.28 -28.11 -14.43
CA THR A 4 10.62 -27.04 -13.47
C THR A 4 10.18 -25.71 -14.06
N ILE A 5 9.07 -25.16 -13.57
CA ILE A 5 8.63 -23.81 -13.93
C ILE A 5 9.45 -22.79 -13.10
N PRO A 6 10.22 -21.88 -13.74
CA PRO A 6 11.15 -20.98 -13.05
C PRO A 6 10.47 -19.73 -12.44
N ILE A 7 9.17 -19.53 -12.71
CA ILE A 7 8.36 -18.46 -12.13
C ILE A 7 7.20 -19.13 -11.39
N LYS A 8 7.07 -18.83 -10.09
CA LYS A 8 6.01 -19.41 -9.25
C LYS A 8 4.72 -18.61 -9.44
N ASN A 9 3.58 -19.31 -9.36
CA ASN A 9 2.26 -18.67 -9.32
C ASN A 9 2.00 -18.08 -7.93
N GLN A 10 2.78 -17.06 -7.56
CA GLN A 10 2.75 -16.41 -6.26
C GLN A 10 3.23 -14.97 -6.41
N MET A 11 2.49 -14.03 -5.84
CA MET A 11 2.93 -12.64 -5.71
C MET A 11 3.90 -12.51 -4.53
N ASN A 12 5.13 -12.11 -4.80
CA ASN A 12 6.14 -11.94 -3.75
C ASN A 12 6.04 -10.59 -3.05
N GLY A 13 5.78 -9.51 -3.79
CA GLY A 13 5.68 -8.18 -3.20
C GLY A 13 5.18 -7.13 -4.18
N VAL A 14 4.77 -5.99 -3.61
CA VAL A 14 4.38 -4.76 -4.31
C VAL A 14 5.39 -3.68 -3.96
N PHE A 15 5.83 -2.91 -4.96
CA PHE A 15 6.65 -1.72 -4.78
C PHE A 15 5.78 -0.48 -4.97
N VAL A 16 5.81 0.43 -4.00
CA VAL A 16 5.13 1.72 -4.04
C VAL A 16 6.19 2.80 -4.10
N HIS A 17 6.12 3.62 -5.15
CA HIS A 17 7.03 4.74 -5.32
C HIS A 17 6.56 5.92 -4.49
N VAL A 18 7.50 6.52 -3.76
CA VAL A 18 7.21 7.61 -2.82
C VAL A 18 8.23 8.72 -3.01
N SER A 19 7.88 9.96 -2.67
CA SER A 19 8.79 11.11 -2.78
C SER A 19 9.60 11.34 -1.50
N ASN A 20 9.12 10.81 -0.37
CA ASN A 20 9.82 10.89 0.91
C ASN A 20 9.57 9.61 1.72
N LEU A 21 10.62 8.82 1.92
CA LEU A 21 10.53 7.51 2.55
C LEU A 21 10.03 7.61 4.01
N LYS A 22 10.61 8.49 4.84
CA LYS A 22 10.23 8.62 6.26
C LYS A 22 8.77 9.07 6.43
N ILE A 23 8.32 10.05 5.63
CA ILE A 23 6.92 10.50 5.64
C ILE A 23 5.98 9.35 5.26
N SER A 24 6.35 8.57 4.25
CA SER A 24 5.52 7.48 3.75
C SER A 24 5.50 6.30 4.74
N VAL A 25 6.64 5.90 5.29
CA VAL A 25 6.71 4.87 6.34
C VAL A 25 5.85 5.27 7.54
N LYS A 26 5.94 6.53 7.98
CA LYS A 26 5.07 7.05 9.05
C LYS A 26 3.59 6.92 8.67
N TRP A 27 3.21 7.32 7.46
CA TRP A 27 1.81 7.27 7.05
C TRP A 27 1.27 5.83 6.97
N TYR A 28 2.03 4.91 6.37
CA TYR A 28 1.64 3.50 6.26
C TYR A 28 1.62 2.80 7.63
N SER A 29 2.56 3.11 8.52
CA SER A 29 2.54 2.58 9.89
C SER A 29 1.38 3.12 10.72
N ASP A 30 1.08 4.42 10.63
CA ASP A 30 -0.09 5.02 11.28
C ASP A 30 -1.42 4.43 10.76
N LEU A 31 -1.51 4.11 9.46
CA LEU A 31 -2.67 3.47 8.84
C LEU A 31 -2.88 2.04 9.34
N LEU A 32 -1.79 1.30 9.54
CA LEU A 32 -1.79 -0.13 9.85
C LEU A 32 -1.58 -0.44 11.34
N ASP A 33 -1.54 0.59 12.19
CA ASP A 33 -1.26 0.48 13.62
C ASP A 33 0.06 -0.26 13.92
N LEU A 34 1.11 0.10 13.19
CA LEU A 34 2.46 -0.45 13.34
C LEU A 34 3.35 0.51 14.13
N ASP A 35 4.12 -0.03 15.07
CA ASP A 35 5.15 0.72 15.78
C ASP A 35 6.50 0.56 15.05
N ILE A 36 6.87 1.58 14.27
CA ILE A 36 8.11 1.61 13.50
C ILE A 36 8.99 2.76 13.99
N ASP A 37 10.25 2.46 14.31
CA ASP A 37 11.26 3.47 14.58
C ASP A 37 11.68 4.18 13.28
N LEU A 38 11.28 5.44 13.13
CA LEU A 38 11.59 6.27 11.96
C LEU A 38 13.07 6.66 11.86
N GLU A 39 13.85 6.49 12.92
CA GLU A 39 15.31 6.70 12.87
C GLU A 39 16.02 5.56 12.11
N GLU A 40 15.44 4.35 12.12
CA GLU A 40 15.94 3.17 11.40
C GLU A 40 15.43 3.10 9.94
N VAL A 41 14.73 4.14 9.47
CA VAL A 41 14.24 4.24 8.09
C VAL A 41 15.27 4.95 7.22
N ASP A 42 15.98 4.17 6.42
CA ASP A 42 16.99 4.67 5.50
C ASP A 42 16.60 4.46 4.03
N SER A 43 16.94 5.45 3.21
CA SER A 43 16.83 5.38 1.75
C SER A 43 17.68 4.24 1.16
N PRO A 44 17.30 3.67 0.00
CA PRO A 44 16.17 4.10 -0.82
C PRO A 44 14.86 3.36 -0.57
N VAL A 45 14.91 2.25 0.17
CA VAL A 45 13.76 1.35 0.31
C VAL A 45 13.48 1.00 1.76
N HIS A 46 12.20 0.88 2.09
CA HIS A 46 11.75 0.36 3.38
C HIS A 46 10.63 -0.67 3.18
N ASN A 47 10.74 -1.81 3.84
CA ASN A 47 9.72 -2.86 3.82
C ASN A 47 8.76 -2.68 5.00
N ILE A 48 7.48 -2.46 4.72
CA ILE A 48 6.44 -2.45 5.75
C ILE A 48 6.26 -3.88 6.27
N PRO A 49 6.30 -4.11 7.61
CA PRO A 49 6.23 -5.44 8.21
C PRO A 49 4.80 -6.02 8.19
N LEU A 50 4.28 -6.28 6.99
CA LEU A 50 2.96 -6.86 6.79
C LEU A 50 2.91 -8.34 7.21
N THR A 51 1.75 -8.76 7.68
CA THR A 51 1.45 -10.18 7.88
C THR A 51 1.13 -10.87 6.55
N GLY A 52 1.68 -12.06 6.31
CA GLY A 52 1.40 -12.86 5.12
C GLY A 52 2.65 -13.14 4.29
N THR A 53 2.45 -13.54 3.04
CA THR A 53 3.56 -13.93 2.14
C THR A 53 4.00 -12.82 1.20
N THR A 54 3.21 -11.76 1.06
CA THR A 54 3.45 -10.68 0.10
C THR A 54 3.96 -9.45 0.84
N SER A 55 5.12 -8.92 0.42
CA SER A 55 5.71 -7.72 1.01
C SER A 55 5.15 -6.44 0.39
N LEU A 56 5.18 -5.35 1.16
CA LEU A 56 4.98 -3.99 0.67
C LEU A 56 6.28 -3.21 0.87
N THR A 57 6.90 -2.82 -0.24
CA THR A 57 8.15 -2.07 -0.25
C THR A 57 7.89 -0.65 -0.71
N LEU A 58 8.23 0.34 0.13
CA LEU A 58 8.26 1.74 -0.25
C LEU A 58 9.63 2.05 -0.85
N ASP A 59 9.67 2.76 -1.97
CA ASP A 59 10.90 3.07 -2.72
C ASP A 59 10.94 4.54 -3.12
N ASP A 60 11.90 5.29 -2.57
CA ASP A 60 12.06 6.73 -2.82
C ASP A 60 12.90 7.07 -4.05
N HIS A 61 13.48 6.07 -4.71
CA HIS A 61 14.29 6.24 -5.92
C HIS A 61 15.46 7.23 -5.79
N THR A 62 15.94 7.51 -4.58
CA THR A 62 17.08 8.44 -4.36
C THR A 62 18.37 8.02 -5.06
N PHE A 63 18.48 6.75 -5.48
CA PHE A 63 19.58 6.23 -6.27
C PHE A 63 19.51 6.59 -7.77
N ASP A 64 18.34 6.98 -8.29
CA ASP A 64 18.15 7.33 -9.71
C ASP A 64 17.78 8.82 -9.88
N PRO A 65 18.73 9.68 -10.27
CA PRO A 65 18.46 11.11 -10.44
C PRO A 65 17.54 11.43 -11.62
N ASN A 66 17.25 10.46 -12.50
CA ASN A 66 16.33 10.65 -13.64
C ASN A 66 14.93 10.12 -13.36
N PHE A 67 14.70 9.53 -12.18
CA PHE A 67 13.41 8.99 -11.83
C PHE A 67 12.34 10.09 -11.83
N LYS A 68 11.19 9.77 -12.43
CA LYS A 68 10.02 10.63 -12.44
C LYS A 68 8.91 9.92 -11.72
N HIS A 69 8.59 10.41 -10.53
CA HIS A 69 7.45 9.91 -9.78
C HIS A 69 6.16 10.22 -10.54
N ASN A 70 5.43 9.17 -10.93
CA ASN A 70 4.15 9.25 -11.61
C ASN A 70 3.15 8.32 -10.92
N THR A 71 2.01 8.87 -10.53
CA THR A 71 0.96 8.11 -9.84
C THR A 71 -0.10 7.62 -10.82
N SER A 72 -0.61 6.40 -10.59
CA SER A 72 -1.78 5.88 -11.30
C SER A 72 -3.09 6.41 -10.68
N PRO A 73 -4.10 6.80 -11.48
CA PRO A 73 -5.44 7.13 -10.97
C PRO A 73 -6.22 5.89 -10.52
N SER A 74 -5.75 4.69 -10.89
CA SER A 74 -6.31 3.40 -10.49
C SER A 74 -5.54 2.82 -9.30
N PRO A 75 -6.21 2.03 -8.43
CA PRO A 75 -5.56 1.41 -7.28
C PRO A 75 -4.40 0.52 -7.71
N ILE A 76 -3.28 0.62 -7.01
CA ILE A 76 -2.05 -0.13 -7.32
C ILE A 76 -1.89 -1.42 -6.50
N PHE A 77 -2.58 -1.50 -5.35
CA PHE A 77 -2.76 -2.72 -4.55
C PHE A 77 -3.99 -2.53 -3.65
N ASN A 78 -4.35 -3.58 -2.91
CA ASN A 78 -5.39 -3.50 -1.89
C ASN A 78 -4.89 -3.91 -0.50
N LEU A 79 -5.51 -3.36 0.53
CA LEU A 79 -5.41 -3.79 1.93
C LEU A 79 -6.72 -4.44 2.35
N PHE A 80 -6.60 -5.50 3.14
CA PHE A 80 -7.73 -6.29 3.59
C PHE A 80 -8.48 -5.60 4.74
N ALA A 81 -9.79 -5.45 4.58
CA ALA A 81 -10.72 -4.90 5.55
C ALA A 81 -11.91 -5.86 5.73
N PRO A 82 -11.90 -6.74 6.74
CA PRO A 82 -12.94 -7.78 6.89
C PRO A 82 -14.36 -7.19 7.07
N LYS A 83 -14.45 -5.94 7.53
CA LYS A 83 -15.69 -5.18 7.66
C LYS A 83 -15.51 -3.81 7.01
N ILE A 84 -16.03 -3.66 5.80
CA ILE A 84 -15.73 -2.50 4.96
C ILE A 84 -16.21 -1.18 5.57
N GLU A 85 -17.37 -1.17 6.22
CA GLU A 85 -17.96 0.03 6.85
C GLU A 85 -17.14 0.51 8.06
N GLU A 86 -16.64 -0.42 8.87
CA GLU A 86 -15.76 -0.08 10.01
C GLU A 86 -14.43 0.51 9.51
N ALA A 87 -13.87 -0.06 8.44
CA ALA A 87 -12.66 0.46 7.82
C ALA A 87 -12.88 1.85 7.18
N TYR A 88 -14.02 2.06 6.55
CA TYR A 88 -14.37 3.35 5.96
C TYR A 88 -14.46 4.45 7.03
N GLN A 89 -15.15 4.20 8.14
CA GLN A 89 -15.19 5.13 9.27
C GLN A 89 -13.80 5.40 9.85
N TYR A 90 -12.97 4.37 10.02
CA TYR A 90 -11.59 4.51 10.50
C TYR A 90 -10.74 5.45 9.61
N ILE A 91 -10.90 5.34 8.29
CA ILE A 91 -10.23 6.22 7.32
C ILE A 91 -10.74 7.66 7.44
N GLN A 92 -12.05 7.86 7.59
CA GLN A 92 -12.64 9.19 7.79
C GLN A 92 -12.13 9.85 9.07
N ASP A 93 -12.08 9.11 10.18
CA ASP A 93 -11.63 9.60 11.49
C ASP A 93 -10.15 10.02 11.47
N LYS A 94 -9.33 9.35 10.65
CA LYS A 94 -7.94 9.73 10.39
C LYS A 94 -7.78 10.92 9.44
N GLY A 95 -8.86 11.38 8.80
CA GLY A 95 -8.81 12.44 7.80
C GLY A 95 -8.06 12.06 6.52
N ILE A 96 -7.98 10.77 6.21
CA ILE A 96 -7.33 10.28 4.99
C ILE A 96 -8.25 10.55 3.78
N PRO A 97 -7.74 11.09 2.66
CA PRO A 97 -8.56 11.36 1.49
C PRO A 97 -9.16 10.09 0.89
N ILE A 98 -10.48 10.03 0.86
CA ILE A 98 -11.25 9.03 0.11
C ILE A 98 -11.45 9.57 -1.31
N VAL A 99 -10.94 8.84 -2.29
CA VAL A 99 -10.98 9.23 -3.72
C VAL A 99 -12.01 8.45 -4.51
N ARG A 100 -12.56 7.38 -3.92
CA ARG A 100 -13.72 6.64 -4.42
C ARG A 100 -14.50 6.13 -3.24
N GLU A 101 -15.78 6.44 -3.21
CA GLU A 101 -16.72 5.99 -2.19
C GLU A 101 -16.89 4.46 -2.19
N ILE A 102 -17.53 3.92 -1.15
CA ILE A 102 -17.82 2.49 -1.06
C ILE A 102 -18.65 2.05 -2.27
N GLU A 103 -18.18 1.00 -2.91
CA GLU A 103 -18.88 0.26 -3.96
C GLU A 103 -18.91 -1.22 -3.59
N SER A 104 -19.89 -1.94 -4.14
CA SER A 104 -20.02 -3.37 -3.90
C SER A 104 -20.55 -4.11 -5.12
N VAL A 105 -20.07 -5.35 -5.28
CA VAL A 105 -20.55 -6.33 -6.27
C VAL A 105 -20.62 -7.69 -5.57
N GLY A 106 -21.83 -8.21 -5.39
CA GLY A 106 -22.04 -9.44 -4.63
C GLY A 106 -21.67 -9.26 -3.16
N GLU A 107 -20.81 -10.14 -2.65
CA GLU A 107 -20.29 -10.08 -1.27
C GLU A 107 -19.00 -9.25 -1.14
N THR A 108 -18.45 -8.79 -2.27
CA THR A 108 -17.24 -7.98 -2.30
C THR A 108 -17.59 -6.50 -2.24
N ALA A 109 -16.94 -5.77 -1.36
CA ALA A 109 -17.06 -4.32 -1.21
C ALA A 109 -15.69 -3.68 -1.03
N TRP A 110 -15.53 -2.49 -1.59
CA TRP A 110 -14.28 -1.75 -1.56
C TRP A 110 -14.51 -0.24 -1.62
N PHE A 111 -13.50 0.52 -1.23
CA PHE A 111 -13.37 1.95 -1.50
C PHE A 111 -11.90 2.28 -1.75
N ASN A 112 -11.61 3.48 -2.26
CA ASN A 112 -10.22 3.86 -2.56
C ASN A 112 -9.81 5.09 -1.76
N ILE A 113 -8.58 5.04 -1.24
CA ILE A 113 -7.92 6.13 -0.55
C ILE A 113 -6.69 6.59 -1.31
N LYS A 114 -6.14 7.74 -0.91
CA LYS A 114 -4.89 8.27 -1.45
C LYS A 114 -3.82 8.37 -0.36
N ASP A 115 -2.62 7.90 -0.65
CA ASP A 115 -1.45 8.15 0.19
C ASP A 115 -0.92 9.60 0.01
N PRO A 116 0.09 10.04 0.78
CA PRO A 116 0.66 11.39 0.69
C PRO A 116 1.25 11.72 -0.68
N ASP A 117 1.68 10.69 -1.40
CA ASP A 117 2.37 10.77 -2.68
C ASP A 117 1.40 10.76 -3.87
N GLY A 118 0.14 10.44 -3.61
CA GLY A 118 -0.91 10.40 -4.60
C GLY A 118 -1.19 9.00 -5.14
N ASN A 119 -0.55 7.96 -4.61
CA ASN A 119 -0.85 6.58 -4.96
C ASN A 119 -2.25 6.21 -4.46
N VAL A 120 -3.02 5.55 -5.31
CA VAL A 120 -4.35 5.07 -4.96
C VAL A 120 -4.23 3.69 -4.34
N VAL A 121 -4.75 3.54 -3.12
CA VAL A 121 -4.79 2.27 -2.38
C VAL A 121 -6.26 1.85 -2.26
N MET A 122 -6.56 0.61 -2.61
CA MET A 122 -7.89 0.04 -2.39
C MET A 122 -7.98 -0.54 -0.98
N ILE A 123 -9.09 -0.31 -0.30
CA ILE A 123 -9.46 -1.03 0.91
C ILE A 123 -10.57 -1.99 0.53
N CYS A 124 -10.39 -3.29 0.74
CA CYS A 124 -11.26 -4.35 0.19
C CYS A 124 -11.52 -5.45 1.21
N ASN A 125 -12.72 -6.03 1.21
CA ASN A 125 -13.08 -7.14 2.12
C ASN A 125 -12.79 -8.55 1.59
N CYS A 126 -12.08 -8.67 0.46
CA CYS A 126 -11.66 -9.95 -0.13
C CYS A 126 -10.30 -9.87 -0.80
#